data_AF-A0A099I605-F1
#
_entry.id   AF-A0A099I605-F1
#
_cell.length_a   1.000
_cell.length_b   1.000
_cell.length_c   1.000
_cell.angle_alpha   90.00
_cell.angle_beta   90.00
_cell.angle_gamma   90.00
#
_symmetry.space_group_name_H-M   'P 1'
#
loop_
_entity.id
_entity.type
_entity.pdbx_description
1 polymer ?
#
loop_
_entity_poly.entity_id
_entity_poly.type
_entity_poly.pdbx_seq_one_letter_code
_entity_poly.pdbx_strand_id
1 'polypeptide(L)'
;MAQTITDNYNAFVGTVIAVISVIFGEHWYLFALFLALNIADWVTGWMKSRIMKKENSVKGWQGVLKKIGYWIMITFAFMVAAGLIEIGEIIGVDLQITTLLGWFVLASLIVNEARSICENFVEAGFNVPKVLSNGLAVADKLINKESEDEE
;
A
#
# COMPACT_ATOMS: atom_id res chain seq x y z
N MET A 1 -15.68 -20.14 31.33
CA MET A 1 -15.51 -18.69 31.05
C MET A 1 -14.17 -18.41 30.40
N ALA A 2 -13.02 -18.73 31.02
CA ALA A 2 -11.69 -18.52 30.43
C ALA A 2 -11.47 -19.31 29.11
N GLN A 3 -11.99 -20.54 29.03
CA GLN A 3 -11.90 -21.40 27.84
C GLN A 3 -12.65 -20.78 26.65
N THR A 4 -13.89 -20.33 26.85
CA THR A 4 -14.71 -19.65 25.83
C THR A 4 -14.09 -18.33 25.32
N ILE A 5 -13.43 -17.58 26.19
CA ILE A 5 -12.70 -16.35 25.79
C ILE A 5 -11.49 -16.71 24.92
N THR A 6 -10.76 -17.75 25.30
CA THR A 6 -9.59 -18.25 24.55
C THR A 6 -10.00 -18.82 23.20
N ASP A 7 -11.13 -19.53 23.14
CA ASP A 7 -11.68 -20.11 21.91
C ASP A 7 -12.15 -19.03 20.93
N ASN A 8 -12.83 -17.99 21.42
CA ASN A 8 -13.24 -16.85 20.59
C ASN A 8 -12.03 -16.03 20.10
N TYR A 9 -11.01 -15.85 20.94
CA TYR A 9 -9.76 -15.20 20.56
C TYR A 9 -9.03 -16.00 19.47
N ASN A 10 -8.91 -17.32 19.65
CA ASN A 10 -8.27 -18.19 18.66
C ASN A 10 -9.06 -18.26 17.35
N ALA A 11 -10.39 -18.23 17.39
CA ALA A 11 -11.23 -18.19 16.19
C ALA A 11 -11.08 -16.85 15.44
N PHE A 12 -11.00 -15.73 16.16
CA PHE A 12 -10.76 -14.41 15.57
C PHE A 12 -9.36 -14.33 14.97
N VAL A 13 -8.32 -14.69 15.74
CA VAL A 13 -6.93 -14.72 15.29
C VAL A 13 -6.76 -15.70 14.14
N GLY A 14 -7.40 -16.87 14.19
CA GLY A 14 -7.39 -17.87 13.12
C GLY A 14 -8.01 -17.34 11.82
N THR A 15 -9.15 -16.64 11.91
CA THR A 15 -9.77 -15.96 10.76
C THR A 15 -8.84 -14.89 10.19
N VAL A 16 -8.23 -14.07 11.05
CA VAL A 16 -7.26 -13.05 10.63
C VAL A 16 -6.05 -13.68 9.95
N ILE A 17 -5.48 -14.75 10.51
CA ILE A 17 -4.35 -15.48 9.92
C ILE A 17 -4.74 -16.14 8.60
N ALA A 18 -5.94 -16.70 8.49
CA ALA A 18 -6.44 -17.30 7.25
C ALA A 18 -6.59 -16.24 6.15
N VAL A 19 -7.20 -15.09 6.46
CA VAL A 19 -7.33 -13.95 5.55
C VAL A 19 -5.96 -13.42 5.14
N ILE A 20 -5.03 -13.25 6.08
CA ILE A 20 -3.65 -12.86 5.80
C ILE A 20 -2.94 -13.91 4.94
N SER A 21 -3.13 -15.21 5.19
CA SER A 21 -2.49 -16.27 4.40
C SER A 21 -3.02 -16.31 2.97
N VAL A 22 -4.30 -15.97 2.75
CA VAL A 22 -4.88 -15.82 1.41
C VAL A 22 -4.34 -14.58 0.71
N ILE A 23 -4.25 -13.44 1.42
CA ILE A 23 -3.76 -12.17 0.85
C ILE A 23 -2.26 -12.23 0.55
N PHE A 24 -1.46 -12.71 1.51
CA PHE A 24 -0.01 -12.78 1.40
C PHE A 24 0.48 -14.05 0.69
N GLY A 25 -0.36 -15.07 0.47
CA GLY A 25 -0.03 -16.41 -0.07
C GLY A 25 1.24 -16.57 -0.93
N GLU A 26 1.10 -16.81 -2.23
CA GLU A 26 2.23 -17.07 -3.12
C GLU A 26 3.11 -15.82 -3.34
N HIS A 27 2.51 -14.63 -3.27
CA HIS A 27 3.15 -13.36 -3.63
C HIS A 27 3.52 -12.48 -2.43
N TRP A 28 3.79 -13.07 -1.25
CA TRP A 28 4.12 -12.34 -0.01
C TRP A 28 5.27 -11.35 -0.20
N TYR A 29 6.20 -11.65 -1.10
CA TYR A 29 7.35 -10.81 -1.41
C TYR A 29 6.97 -9.42 -1.97
N LEU A 30 5.79 -9.27 -2.60
CA LEU A 30 5.30 -7.97 -3.07
C LEU A 30 4.91 -7.07 -1.89
N PHE A 31 4.33 -7.63 -0.84
CA PHE A 31 4.03 -6.91 0.39
C PHE A 31 5.30 -6.59 1.17
N ALA A 32 6.28 -7.50 1.18
CA ALA A 32 7.59 -7.23 1.76
C ALA A 32 8.33 -6.11 1.01
N LEU A 33 8.25 -6.07 -0.32
CA LEU A 33 8.74 -4.97 -1.15
C LEU A 33 8.05 -3.65 -0.77
N PHE A 34 6.72 -3.66 -0.66
CA PHE A 34 5.97 -2.47 -0.27
C PHE A 34 6.38 -1.96 1.13
N LEU A 35 6.54 -2.87 2.09
CA LEU A 35 7.04 -2.54 3.43
C LEU A 35 8.46 -1.95 3.39
N ALA A 36 9.36 -2.54 2.60
CA ALA A 36 10.71 -2.03 2.43
C ALA A 36 10.71 -0.62 1.83
N LEU A 37 9.85 -0.35 0.84
CA LEU A 37 9.66 0.99 0.27
C LEU A 37 9.11 1.98 1.31
N ASN A 38 8.14 1.57 2.12
CA ASN A 38 7.60 2.40 3.20
C ASN A 38 8.70 2.81 4.20
N ILE A 39 9.56 1.86 4.58
CA ILE A 39 10.69 2.13 5.49
C ILE A 39 11.71 3.06 4.81
N ALA A 40 12.10 2.76 3.56
CA ALA A 40 13.04 3.57 2.80
C ALA A 40 12.54 5.00 2.59
N ASP A 41 11.26 5.18 2.26
CA ASP A 41 10.64 6.50 2.12
C ASP A 41 10.67 7.28 3.45
N TRP A 42 10.39 6.62 4.56
CA TRP A 42 10.42 7.28 5.87
C TRP A 42 11.85 7.72 6.24
N VAL A 43 12.83 6.86 5.99
CA VAL A 43 14.25 7.16 6.22
C VAL A 43 14.74 8.30 5.31
N THR A 44 14.40 8.26 4.02
CA THR A 44 14.81 9.31 3.05
C THR A 44 14.13 10.64 3.34
N GLY A 45 12.85 10.64 3.73
CA GLY A 45 12.14 11.85 4.17
C GLY A 45 12.73 12.46 5.45
N TRP A 46 13.13 11.62 6.41
CA TRP A 46 13.85 12.08 7.60
C TRP A 46 15.23 12.66 7.26
N MET A 47 15.99 11.97 6.41
CA MET A 47 17.31 12.44 5.95
C MET A 47 17.21 13.80 5.25
N LYS A 48 16.24 13.96 4.34
CA LYS A 48 15.91 15.24 3.70
C LYS A 48 15.62 16.33 4.74
N SER A 49 14.73 16.05 5.70
CA SER A 49 14.33 17.02 6.73
C SER A 49 15.52 17.50 7.58
N ARG A 50 16.44 16.59 7.90
CA ARG A 50 17.68 16.87 8.63
C ARG A 50 18.66 17.71 7.83
N ILE A 51 18.90 17.37 6.56
CA ILE A 51 19.76 18.16 5.65
C ILE A 51 19.22 19.59 5.52
N MET A 52 17.91 19.74 5.39
CA MET A 52 17.23 21.02 5.26
C MET A 52 17.06 21.78 6.59
N LYS A 53 17.52 21.22 7.72
CA LYS A 53 17.35 21.76 9.09
C LYS A 53 15.90 22.16 9.43
N LYS A 54 14.92 21.45 8.85
CA LYS A 54 13.48 21.66 9.05
C LYS A 54 12.85 20.42 9.68
N GLU A 55 13.45 19.97 10.77
CA GLU A 55 12.96 18.80 11.52
C GLU A 55 11.62 19.14 12.18
N ASN A 56 10.59 18.34 11.87
CA ASN A 56 9.28 18.47 12.47
C ASN A 56 8.72 17.07 12.78
N SER A 57 8.61 16.76 14.06
CA SER A 57 8.11 15.47 14.56
C SER A 57 6.67 15.20 14.15
N VAL A 58 5.82 16.23 14.04
CA VAL A 58 4.43 16.11 13.59
C VAL A 58 4.37 15.64 12.14
N LYS A 59 5.24 16.18 11.27
CA LYS A 59 5.33 15.74 9.87
C LYS A 59 5.80 14.29 9.76
N GLY A 60 6.76 13.89 10.60
CA GLY A 60 7.22 12.50 10.67
C GLY A 60 6.09 11.54 11.08
N TRP A 61 5.31 11.90 12.09
CA TRP A 61 4.16 11.10 12.54
C TRP A 61 3.05 11.04 11.48
N GLN A 62 2.75 12.15 10.82
CA GLN A 62 1.80 12.18 9.70
C GLN A 62 2.23 11.24 8.55
N GLY A 63 3.53 11.18 8.26
CA GLY A 63 4.08 10.23 7.28
C GLY A 63 3.84 8.77 7.67
N VAL A 64 4.02 8.42 8.95
CA VAL A 64 3.73 7.07 9.46
C VAL A 64 2.23 6.75 9.38
N LEU A 65 1.36 7.68 9.78
CA LEU A 65 -0.09 7.50 9.69
C LEU A 65 -0.56 7.28 8.24
N LYS A 66 0.01 8.03 7.28
CA LYS A 66 -0.28 7.86 5.85
C LYS A 66 0.00 6.42 5.39
N LYS A 67 1.16 5.88 5.79
CA LYS A 67 1.59 4.52 5.46
C LYS A 67 0.70 3.45 6.09
N ILE A 68 0.28 3.64 7.33
CA ILE A 68 -0.74 2.78 7.96
C ILE A 68 -2.04 2.80 7.14
N GLY A 69 -2.47 3.98 6.69
CA GLY A 69 -3.61 4.13 5.78
C GLY A 69 -3.46 3.34 4.48
N TYR A 70 -2.25 3.25 3.93
CA TYR A 70 -1.96 2.47 2.72
C TYR A 70 -2.18 0.97 2.94
N TRP A 71 -1.74 0.43 4.08
CA TRP A 71 -2.01 -0.97 4.44
C TRP A 71 -3.50 -1.27 4.63
N ILE A 72 -4.25 -0.31 5.19
CA ILE A 72 -5.71 -0.41 5.31
C ILE A 72 -6.36 -0.45 3.92
N MET A 73 -5.95 0.43 3.00
CA MET A 73 -6.47 0.44 1.62
C MET A 73 -6.19 -0.87 0.87
N ILE A 74 -4.98 -1.41 0.99
CA ILE A 74 -4.62 -2.71 0.38
C ILE A 74 -5.55 -3.81 0.93
N THR A 75 -5.68 -3.90 2.25
CA THR A 75 -6.53 -4.91 2.90
C THR A 75 -7.98 -4.78 2.46
N PHE A 76 -8.49 -3.54 2.42
CA PHE A 76 -9.85 -3.25 1.98
C PHE A 76 -10.08 -3.66 0.51
N ALA A 77 -9.14 -3.37 -0.40
CA ALA A 77 -9.26 -3.73 -1.81
C ALA A 77 -9.34 -5.25 -2.03
N PHE A 78 -8.49 -6.02 -1.33
CA PHE A 78 -8.55 -7.48 -1.38
C PHE A 78 -9.82 -8.06 -0.73
N MET A 79 -10.31 -7.43 0.35
CA MET A 79 -11.57 -7.84 0.99
C MET A 79 -12.77 -7.62 0.07
N VAL A 80 -12.83 -6.50 -0.64
CA VAL A 80 -13.87 -6.22 -1.65
C VAL A 80 -13.79 -7.24 -2.78
N ALA A 81 -12.59 -7.52 -3.30
CA ALA A 81 -12.41 -8.54 -4.34
C ALA A 81 -12.91 -9.93 -3.88
N ALA A 82 -12.57 -10.35 -2.66
CA ALA A 82 -13.05 -11.61 -2.11
C ALA A 82 -14.59 -11.64 -1.98
N GLY A 83 -15.21 -10.55 -1.52
CA GLY A 83 -16.67 -10.44 -1.46
C GLY A 83 -17.34 -10.50 -2.84
N LEU A 84 -16.72 -9.93 -3.87
CA LEU A 84 -17.22 -10.02 -5.24
C LEU A 84 -17.13 -11.44 -5.80
N ILE A 85 -16.07 -12.18 -5.48
CA ILE A 85 -15.93 -13.59 -5.87
C ILE A 85 -17.08 -14.41 -5.28
N GLU A 86 -17.36 -14.27 -3.98
CA GLU A 86 -18.46 -14.97 -3.29
C GLU A 86 -19.82 -14.65 -3.94
N ILE A 87 -20.07 -13.37 -4.26
CA ILE A 87 -21.29 -12.98 -4.97
C ILE A 87 -21.34 -13.64 -6.35
N GLY A 88 -20.22 -13.69 -7.07
CA GLY A 88 -20.10 -14.35 -8.37
C GLY A 88 -20.50 -15.82 -8.32
N GLU A 89 -20.06 -16.55 -7.29
CA GLU A 89 -20.43 -17.95 -7.07
C GLU A 89 -21.95 -18.11 -6.88
N ILE A 90 -22.59 -17.21 -6.11
CA ILE A 90 -24.04 -17.23 -5.87
C ILE A 90 -24.84 -16.99 -7.16
N ILE A 91 -24.39 -16.08 -8.02
CA ILE A 91 -25.11 -15.70 -9.26
C ILE A 91 -24.67 -16.51 -10.49
N GLY A 92 -23.71 -17.43 -10.35
CA GLY A 92 -23.19 -18.26 -11.43
C GLY A 92 -22.31 -17.50 -12.43
N VAL A 93 -21.63 -16.44 -12.01
CA VAL A 93 -20.70 -15.64 -12.82
C VAL A 93 -19.29 -15.74 -12.25
N ASP A 94 -18.31 -16.07 -13.09
CA ASP A 94 -16.90 -16.07 -12.68
C ASP A 94 -16.38 -14.64 -12.49
N LEU A 95 -16.19 -14.25 -11.23
CA LEU A 95 -15.65 -12.95 -10.82
C LEU A 95 -14.23 -13.05 -10.26
N GLN A 96 -13.47 -14.12 -10.53
CA GLN A 96 -12.08 -14.24 -10.08
C GLN A 96 -11.17 -13.10 -10.59
N ILE A 97 -11.50 -12.51 -11.74
CA ILE A 97 -10.80 -11.34 -12.30
C ILE A 97 -10.80 -10.13 -11.34
N THR A 98 -11.77 -10.04 -10.42
CA THR A 98 -11.87 -8.94 -9.45
C THR A 98 -10.71 -8.92 -8.45
N THR A 99 -9.97 -10.03 -8.29
CA THR A 99 -8.71 -10.05 -7.53
C THR A 99 -7.66 -9.06 -8.07
N LEU A 100 -7.72 -8.73 -9.36
CA LEU A 100 -6.87 -7.69 -9.97
C LEU A 100 -7.06 -6.33 -9.30
N LEU A 101 -8.20 -6.04 -8.69
CA LEU A 101 -8.43 -4.79 -7.95
C LEU A 101 -7.43 -4.65 -6.80
N GLY A 102 -7.27 -5.70 -5.98
CA GLY A 102 -6.31 -5.72 -4.88
C GLY A 102 -4.88 -5.54 -5.37
N TRP A 103 -4.51 -6.27 -6.43
CA TRP A 103 -3.18 -6.18 -7.04
C TRP A 103 -2.89 -4.81 -7.66
N PHE A 104 -3.90 -4.20 -8.29
CA PHE A 104 -3.77 -2.87 -8.88
C PHE A 104 -3.57 -1.79 -7.81
N VAL A 105 -4.30 -1.86 -6.69
CA VAL A 105 -4.11 -0.96 -5.55
C VAL A 105 -2.70 -1.12 -4.97
N LEU A 106 -2.24 -2.35 -4.75
CA LEU A 106 -0.87 -2.60 -4.28
C LEU A 106 0.18 -2.02 -5.24
N ALA A 107 0.03 -2.26 -6.55
CA ALA A 107 0.94 -1.74 -7.57
C ALA A 107 0.95 -0.21 -7.61
N SER A 108 -0.22 0.44 -7.54
CA SER A 108 -0.36 1.90 -7.46
C SER A 108 0.43 2.47 -6.29
N LEU A 109 0.25 1.89 -5.10
CA LEU A 109 0.90 2.35 -3.89
C LEU A 109 2.42 2.12 -3.93
N ILE A 110 2.90 1.03 -4.54
CA ILE A 110 4.34 0.81 -4.78
C ILE A 110 4.94 1.92 -5.64
N VAL A 111 4.29 2.30 -6.75
CA VAL A 111 4.76 3.36 -7.64
C VAL A 111 4.80 4.70 -6.89
N ASN A 112 3.76 4.98 -6.09
CA ASN A 112 3.68 6.19 -5.28
C ASN A 112 4.79 6.28 -4.22
N GLU A 113 5.10 5.19 -3.49
CA GLU A 113 6.23 5.18 -2.55
C GLU A 113 7.59 5.33 -3.27
N ALA A 114 7.77 4.66 -4.42
CA ALA A 114 8.98 4.79 -5.21
C ALA A 114 9.19 6.22 -5.73
N ARG A 115 8.11 6.90 -6.15
CA ARG A 115 8.14 8.31 -6.53
C ARG A 115 8.55 9.18 -5.35
N SER A 116 7.92 8.99 -4.18
CA SER A 116 8.20 9.76 -2.96
C SER A 116 9.68 9.65 -2.54
N ILE A 117 10.28 8.45 -2.63
CA ILE A 117 11.72 8.25 -2.41
C ILE A 117 12.57 9.06 -3.40
N CYS A 118 12.23 9.02 -4.69
CA CYS A 118 12.95 9.77 -5.71
C CYS A 118 12.87 11.28 -5.46
N GLU A 119 11.69 11.78 -5.07
CA GLU A 119 11.48 13.19 -4.70
C GLU A 119 12.34 13.57 -3.49
N ASN A 120 12.34 12.76 -2.43
CA ASN A 120 13.18 12.99 -1.25
C ASN A 120 14.68 13.07 -1.60
N PHE A 121 15.17 12.21 -2.50
CA PHE A 121 16.56 12.27 -2.96
C PHE A 121 16.87 13.53 -3.77
N VAL A 122 15.99 13.91 -4.70
CA VAL A 122 16.15 15.14 -5.50
C VAL A 122 16.19 16.37 -4.59
N GLU A 123 15.29 16.48 -3.62
CA GLU A 123 15.25 17.60 -2.68
C GLU A 123 16.41 17.60 -1.67
N ALA A 124 16.98 16.44 -1.37
CA ALA A 124 18.20 16.31 -0.57
C ALA A 124 19.48 16.64 -1.36
N GLY A 125 19.38 16.95 -2.66
CA GLY A 125 20.51 17.37 -3.51
C GLY A 125 21.25 16.23 -4.22
N PHE A 126 20.69 15.01 -4.21
CA PHE A 126 21.27 13.88 -4.96
C PHE A 126 20.90 13.96 -6.45
N ASN A 127 21.81 13.51 -7.31
CA ASN A 127 21.58 13.46 -8.75
C ASN A 127 20.84 12.17 -9.14
N VAL A 128 19.51 12.17 -9.04
CA VAL A 128 18.65 11.03 -9.42
C VAL A 128 18.50 10.96 -10.94
N PRO A 129 18.69 9.78 -11.58
CA PRO A 129 18.44 9.61 -13.01
C PRO A 129 17.03 10.04 -13.42
N LYS A 130 16.93 10.92 -14.43
CA LYS A 130 15.64 11.48 -14.89
C LYS A 130 14.62 10.43 -15.32
N VAL A 131 15.08 9.26 -15.79
CA VAL A 131 14.20 8.14 -16.14
C VAL A 131 13.41 7.65 -14.93
N LEU A 132 14.00 7.66 -13.73
CA LEU A 132 13.34 7.26 -12.49
C LEU A 132 12.38 8.34 -12.00
N SER A 133 12.84 9.60 -11.94
CA SER A 133 11.99 10.70 -11.47
C SER A 133 10.79 10.93 -12.38
N ASN A 134 11.02 10.99 -13.70
CA ASN A 134 9.97 11.32 -14.66
C ASN A 134 9.13 10.08 -15.02
N GLY A 135 9.72 8.89 -15.08
CA GLY A 135 8.99 7.65 -15.36
C GLY A 135 7.98 7.33 -14.27
N LEU A 136 8.40 7.42 -12.99
CA LEU A 136 7.49 7.22 -11.85
C LEU A 136 6.49 8.38 -11.71
N ALA A 137 6.88 9.59 -12.10
CA ALA A 137 5.94 10.72 -12.21
C ALA A 137 4.87 10.49 -13.28
N VAL A 138 5.21 9.93 -14.43
CA VAL A 138 4.20 9.62 -15.45
C VAL A 138 3.34 8.43 -15.02
N ALA A 139 3.94 7.37 -14.47
CA ALA A 139 3.22 6.17 -14.04
C ALA A 139 2.15 6.51 -13.00
N ASP A 140 2.48 7.21 -11.92
CA ASP A 140 1.48 7.53 -10.91
C ASP A 140 0.42 8.56 -11.40
N LYS A 141 0.75 9.46 -12.34
CA LYS A 141 -0.26 10.31 -13.00
C LYS A 141 -1.25 9.51 -13.85
N LEU A 142 -0.78 8.49 -14.56
CA LEU A 142 -1.64 7.62 -15.35
C LEU A 142 -2.52 6.72 -14.48
N ILE A 143 -1.99 6.28 -13.33
CA ILE A 143 -2.70 5.41 -12.39
C ILE A 143 -3.74 6.18 -11.59
N ASN A 144 -3.40 7.38 -11.12
CA ASN A 144 -4.26 8.23 -10.27
C ASN A 144 -4.93 9.35 -11.06
N LYS A 145 -5.16 9.15 -12.36
CA LYS A 145 -5.80 10.16 -13.20
C LYS A 145 -7.25 10.37 -12.71
N GLU A 146 -7.46 11.34 -11.83
CA GLU A 146 -8.76 12.00 -11.73
C GLU A 146 -9.07 12.58 -13.10
N SER A 147 -10.29 12.36 -13.55
CA SER A 147 -10.94 12.98 -14.69
C SER A 147 -10.74 14.49 -14.66
N GLU A 148 -9.73 15.01 -15.35
CA GLU A 148 -9.63 16.44 -15.72
C GLU A 148 -10.72 16.84 -16.75
N ASP A 149 -11.71 15.98 -17.02
CA ASP A 149 -12.77 16.16 -18.04
C ASP A 149 -14.20 16.24 -17.45
N GLU A 150 -14.38 16.59 -16.18
CA GLU A 150 -15.70 16.97 -15.64
C GLU A 150 -15.63 18.25 -14.79
N GLU A 151 -15.56 19.39 -15.49
CA GLU A 151 -16.22 20.65 -15.06
C GLU A 151 -17.52 20.83 -15.86
#